data_AF-A0A6P0XLM7-F1
#
_entry.id   AF-A0A6P0XLM7-F1
#
_cell.length_a   1.000
_cell.length_b   1.000
_cell.length_c   1.000
_cell.angle_alpha   90.00
_cell.angle_beta   90.00
_cell.angle_gamma   90.00
#
_symmetry.space_group_name_H-M   'P 1'
#
loop_
_entity.id
_entity.type
_entity.pdbx_description
1 polymer ?
#
loop_
_entity_poly.entity_id
_entity_poly.type
_entity_poly.pdbx_seq_one_letter_code
_entity_poly.pdbx_strand_id
1 'polypeptide(L)'
;MNNNGISYTTVAQAKNQTTVRIVPINGISPVNQTTPNNDNYPLSRSVFLAVPNQTSLAVKNFLELALSTQGQQLVQQADFIP
;
A
#
# COMPACT_ATOMS: atom_id res chain seq x y z
N MET A 1 2.56 -26.27 -9.06
CA MET A 1 3.00 -24.85 -8.99
C MET A 1 3.98 -24.63 -10.13
N ASN A 2 3.89 -23.52 -10.86
CA ASN A 2 4.87 -23.19 -11.89
C ASN A 2 6.07 -22.52 -11.21
N ASN A 3 7.22 -23.19 -11.21
CA ASN A 3 8.44 -22.69 -10.55
C ASN A 3 9.11 -21.52 -11.32
N ASN A 4 8.61 -21.18 -12.52
CA ASN A 4 9.15 -20.12 -13.38
C ASN A 4 8.15 -18.96 -13.59
N GLY A 5 7.12 -18.86 -12.75
CA GLY A 5 6.12 -17.80 -12.84
C GLY A 5 6.66 -16.45 -12.34
N ILE A 6 6.29 -15.37 -13.02
CA ILE A 6 6.49 -13.99 -12.57
C ILE A 6 5.15 -13.25 -12.63
N SER A 7 4.88 -12.42 -11.62
CA SER A 7 3.66 -11.61 -11.52
C SER A 7 3.94 -10.35 -10.69
N TYR A 8 2.94 -9.48 -10.57
CA TYR A 8 2.99 -8.27 -9.75
C TYR A 8 1.85 -8.27 -8.72
N THR A 9 2.09 -7.66 -7.57
CA THR A 9 1.15 -7.58 -6.44
C THR A 9 1.55 -6.42 -5.52
N THR A 10 0.70 -6.03 -4.56
CA THR A 10 1.14 -5.06 -3.54
C THR A 10 2.17 -5.69 -2.59
N VAL A 11 3.06 -4.87 -2.05
CA VAL A 11 4.10 -5.33 -1.10
C VAL A 11 3.47 -6.00 0.12
N ALA A 12 2.40 -5.41 0.66
CA ALA A 12 1.64 -5.92 1.79
C ALA A 12 1.17 -7.37 1.59
N GLN A 13 0.79 -7.74 0.36
CA GLN A 13 0.33 -9.09 0.04
C GLN A 13 1.47 -10.12 -0.07
N ALA A 14 2.68 -9.68 -0.44
CA ALA A 14 3.81 -10.57 -0.74
C ALA A 14 4.85 -10.71 0.39
N LYS A 15 5.12 -9.65 1.16
CA LYS A 15 6.31 -9.58 2.03
C LYS A 15 6.44 -10.69 3.08
N ASN A 16 5.31 -11.29 3.50
CA ASN A 16 5.26 -12.33 4.53
C ASN A 16 4.91 -13.72 3.95
N GLN A 17 4.91 -13.87 2.62
CA GLN A 17 4.63 -15.15 1.96
C GLN A 17 5.92 -15.97 1.84
N THR A 18 5.81 -17.28 2.04
CA THR A 18 6.95 -18.22 1.92
C THR A 18 7.04 -18.89 0.56
N THR A 19 6.01 -18.75 -0.27
CA THR A 19 5.86 -19.41 -1.57
C THR A 19 6.31 -18.57 -2.75
N VAL A 20 6.63 -17.29 -2.52
CA VAL A 20 7.08 -16.34 -3.54
C VAL A 20 8.29 -15.55 -3.04
N ARG A 21 9.05 -14.99 -3.97
CA ARG A 21 10.17 -14.09 -3.67
C ARG A 21 9.93 -12.73 -4.33
N ILE A 22 10.15 -11.66 -3.58
CA ILE A 22 10.14 -10.29 -4.12
C ILE A 22 11.47 -10.04 -4.83
N VAL A 23 11.41 -9.57 -6.08
CA VAL A 23 12.58 -9.21 -6.89
C VAL A 23 12.82 -7.70 -6.77
N PRO A 24 14.02 -7.27 -6.32
CA PRO A 24 14.40 -5.85 -6.32
C PRO A 24 14.46 -5.27 -7.74
N ILE A 25 14.16 -3.98 -7.89
CA ILE A 25 14.31 -3.26 -9.18
C ILE A 25 15.44 -2.25 -9.00
N ASN A 26 16.41 -2.25 -9.93
CA ASN A 26 17.61 -1.40 -9.84
C ASN A 26 18.38 -1.55 -8.51
N GLY A 27 18.34 -2.76 -7.91
CA GLY A 27 18.95 -3.02 -6.60
C GLY A 27 18.15 -2.53 -5.39
N ILE A 28 17.00 -1.87 -5.61
CA ILE A 28 16.16 -1.31 -4.56
C ILE A 28 15.06 -2.30 -4.20
N SER A 29 14.93 -2.61 -2.90
CA SER A 29 13.87 -3.46 -2.37
C SER A 29 12.63 -2.64 -1.99
N PRO A 30 11.41 -3.08 -2.34
CA PRO A 30 10.19 -2.38 -1.96
C PRO A 30 9.73 -2.63 -0.52
N VAL A 31 10.44 -3.47 0.26
CA VAL A 31 10.00 -3.91 1.61
C VAL A 31 10.40 -2.95 2.73
N ASN A 32 11.41 -2.10 2.52
CA ASN A 32 11.90 -1.17 3.54
C ASN A 32 11.05 0.11 3.53
N GLN A 33 9.88 0.09 4.17
CA GLN A 33 8.80 1.08 4.03
C GLN A 33 9.03 2.45 4.71
N THR A 34 10.26 2.89 4.96
CA THR A 34 10.48 4.03 5.87
C THR A 34 10.33 5.41 5.26
N THR A 35 10.07 5.56 3.95
CA THR A 35 9.99 6.89 3.33
C THR A 35 8.90 6.98 2.25
N PRO A 36 8.05 8.02 2.25
CA PRO A 36 7.05 8.29 1.19
C PRO A 36 7.60 8.51 -0.22
N ASN A 37 8.91 8.42 -0.39
CA ASN A 37 9.64 8.50 -1.64
C ASN A 37 10.81 7.50 -1.60
N ASN A 38 10.54 6.28 -1.13
CA ASN A 38 11.53 5.25 -0.84
C ASN A 38 12.57 5.13 -1.96
N ASP A 39 13.69 5.83 -1.78
CA ASP A 39 14.88 5.93 -2.63
C ASP A 39 14.68 5.53 -4.10
N ASN A 40 13.74 6.14 -4.81
CA ASN A 40 13.50 5.89 -6.24
C ASN A 40 12.98 4.47 -6.60
N TYR A 41 12.27 3.74 -5.73
CA TYR A 41 11.63 2.50 -6.19
C TYR A 41 10.62 2.83 -7.31
N PRO A 42 10.81 2.32 -8.54
CA PRO A 42 10.17 2.90 -9.72
C PRO A 42 8.69 2.50 -9.88
N LEU A 43 8.18 1.60 -9.04
CA LEU A 43 6.79 1.13 -9.11
C LEU A 43 6.05 1.50 -7.82
N SER A 44 5.43 2.68 -7.84
CA SER A 44 4.55 3.18 -6.78
C SER A 44 3.27 3.77 -7.39
N ARG A 45 2.20 3.84 -6.59
CA ARG A 45 0.95 4.49 -7.00
C ARG A 45 0.20 5.00 -5.78
N SER A 46 -0.50 6.12 -5.95
CA SER A 46 -1.52 6.56 -4.99
C SER A 46 -2.81 5.76 -5.18
N VAL A 47 -3.48 5.44 -4.07
CA VAL A 47 -4.80 4.82 -4.07
C VAL A 47 -5.80 5.86 -3.57
N PHE A 48 -6.85 6.10 -4.35
CA PHE A 48 -7.83 7.15 -4.06
C PHE A 48 -9.20 6.55 -3.75
N LEU A 49 -9.90 7.17 -2.83
CA LEU A 49 -11.32 6.96 -2.60
C LEU A 49 -12.09 8.17 -3.17
N ALA A 50 -12.90 7.95 -4.19
CA ALA A 50 -13.76 8.98 -4.77
C ALA A 50 -15.15 8.94 -4.13
N VAL A 51 -15.61 10.09 -3.66
CA VAL A 51 -16.95 10.25 -3.07
C VAL A 51 -17.68 11.43 -3.73
N PRO A 52 -18.99 11.35 -3.95
CA PRO A 52 -19.76 12.50 -4.41
C PRO A 52 -19.74 13.63 -3.38
N ASN A 53 -19.79 14.88 -3.84
CA ASN A 53 -19.83 16.07 -2.97
C ASN A 53 -21.01 16.03 -1.97
N GLN A 54 -22.15 15.49 -2.40
CA GLN A 54 -23.30 15.21 -1.54
C GLN A 54 -23.30 13.73 -1.18
N THR A 55 -23.07 13.43 0.10
CA THR A 55 -22.95 12.06 0.61
C THR A 55 -23.62 11.91 1.98
N SER A 56 -23.85 10.68 2.40
CA SER A 56 -24.49 10.37 3.67
C SER A 56 -23.59 10.73 4.87
N LEU A 57 -24.19 10.92 6.05
CA LEU A 57 -23.45 11.16 7.29
C LEU A 57 -22.46 10.02 7.60
N ALA A 58 -22.86 8.77 7.34
CA ALA A 58 -21.98 7.61 7.54
C ALA A 58 -20.70 7.70 6.68
N VAL A 59 -20.82 8.14 5.43
CA VAL A 59 -19.65 8.31 4.55
C VAL A 59 -18.77 9.46 5.05
N LYS A 60 -19.35 10.58 5.51
CA LYS A 60 -18.58 11.68 6.10
C LYS A 60 -17.78 11.23 7.32
N ASN A 61 -18.41 10.52 8.26
CA ASN A 61 -17.74 10.00 9.46
C ASN A 61 -16.62 9.03 9.10
N PHE A 62 -16.81 8.20 8.07
CA PHE A 62 -15.75 7.31 7.58
C PHE A 62 -14.58 8.10 6.99
N LEU A 63 -14.83 9.14 6.19
CA LEU A 63 -13.77 9.99 5.64
C LEU A 63 -12.98 10.70 6.74
N GLU A 64 -13.67 11.23 7.76
CA GLU A 64 -13.03 11.84 8.93
C GLU A 64 -12.15 10.84 9.66
N LEU A 65 -12.63 9.62 9.90
CA LEU A 65 -11.83 8.56 10.50
C LEU A 65 -10.62 8.20 9.63
N ALA A 66 -10.82 7.98 8.33
CA ALA A 66 -9.77 7.59 7.40
C ALA A 66 -8.66 8.65 7.30
N LEU A 67 -9.00 9.94 7.39
CA LEU A 67 -8.06 11.06 7.34
C LEU A 67 -7.47 11.42 8.72
N SER A 68 -8.01 10.88 9.81
CA SER A 68 -7.50 11.13 11.16
C SER A 68 -6.14 10.48 11.41
N THR A 69 -5.41 10.93 12.44
CA THR A 69 -4.17 10.30 12.90
C THR A 69 -4.34 8.81 13.16
N GLN A 70 -5.46 8.41 13.78
CA GLN A 70 -5.77 7.00 14.05
C GLN A 70 -5.98 6.22 12.73
N GLY A 71 -6.71 6.81 11.77
CA GLY A 71 -6.90 6.19 10.45
C GLY A 71 -5.58 5.98 9.71
N GLN A 72 -4.70 6.98 9.71
CA GLN A 72 -3.39 6.89 9.07
C GLN A 72 -2.46 5.88 9.76
N GLN A 73 -2.57 5.71 11.08
CA GLN A 73 -1.86 4.63 11.79
C GLN A 73 -2.34 3.25 11.34
N LEU A 74 -3.64 3.06 11.10
CA LEU A 74 -4.18 1.80 10.56
C LEU A 74 -3.69 1.54 9.13
N VAL A 75 -3.57 2.59 8.30
CA VAL A 75 -2.98 2.50 6.95
C VAL A 75 -1.53 2.00 7.04
N GLN A 76 -0.73 2.56 7.94
CA GLN A 76 0.66 2.14 8.15
C GLN A 76 0.77 0.70 8.70
N GLN A 77 -0.11 0.32 9.64
CA GLN A 77 -0.17 -1.06 10.15
C GLN A 77 -0.53 -2.08 9.08
N ALA A 78 -1.29 -1.67 8.06
CA ALA A 78 -1.63 -2.48 6.91
C ALA A 78 -0.54 -2.48 5.80
N ASP A 79 0.65 -1.94 6.09
CA ASP A 79 1.79 -1.85 5.15
C ASP A 79 1.54 -0.99 3.91
N PHE A 80 0.72 0.05 4.09
CA PHE A 80 0.60 1.15 3.16
C PHE A 80 1.34 2.38 3.71
N ILE A 81 1.67 3.29 2.81
CA ILE A 81 2.31 4.56 3.15
C ILE A 81 1.21 5.64 3.21
N PRO A 82 1.00 6.31 4.36
CA PRO A 82 0.12 7.46 4.53
C PRO A 82 0.46 8.66 3.64
#